data_AF-A0A346NLD1-F1
#
_entry.id   AF-A0A346NLD1-F1
#
_cell.length_a   1.000
_cell.length_b   1.000
_cell.length_c   1.000
_cell.angle_alpha   90.00
_cell.angle_beta   90.00
_cell.angle_gamma   90.00
#
_symmetry.space_group_name_H-M   'P 1'
#
loop_
_entity.id
_entity.type
_entity.pdbx_description
1 polymer ?
#
loop_
_entity_poly.entity_id
_entity_poly.type
_entity_poly.pdbx_seq_one_letter_code
_entity_poly.pdbx_strand_id
1 'polypeptide(L)'
;MHNHMVVSHPSTVTTRPGFYMALLCYSIATVAGAMLIVAVLFTINELFDLGFIPQDHYDNFSLNRWDTLGYIVIAPIIETYLLALIIKLGLKAGLTPLKVGIANTLLWAILHSLINPTSFLGSLWNFSVFSYGYLHWLSDSFKQAYLAALVPHVVLNSTIIILYFSFG
;
A
#
# COMPACT_ATOMS: atom_id res chain seq x y z
N MET A 1 31.53 -34.83 -20.25
CA MET A 1 31.39 -33.50 -20.88
C MET A 1 29.90 -33.17 -20.92
N HIS A 2 29.42 -32.39 -19.95
CA HIS A 2 28.03 -31.91 -19.93
C HIS A 2 28.08 -30.39 -19.99
N ASN A 3 27.56 -29.84 -21.09
CA ASN A 3 27.42 -28.41 -21.29
C ASN A 3 26.36 -27.87 -20.33
N HIS A 4 26.79 -27.12 -19.33
CA HIS A 4 25.91 -26.20 -18.61
C HIS A 4 25.61 -25.03 -19.55
N MET A 5 24.44 -25.06 -20.18
CA MET A 5 23.87 -23.87 -20.81
C MET A 5 23.46 -22.91 -19.69
N VAL A 6 24.33 -21.95 -19.39
CA VAL A 6 23.99 -20.77 -18.62
C VAL A 6 23.07 -19.92 -19.51
N VAL A 7 21.76 -20.07 -19.32
CA VAL A 7 20.79 -19.12 -19.84
C VAL A 7 20.94 -17.85 -19.01
N SER A 8 21.76 -16.92 -19.47
CA SER A 8 21.80 -15.58 -18.93
C SER A 8 20.49 -14.89 -19.31
N HIS A 9 19.56 -14.78 -18.36
CA HIS A 9 18.47 -13.82 -18.51
C HIS A 9 19.11 -12.43 -18.59
N PRO A 10 18.83 -11.64 -19.64
CA PRO A 10 19.27 -10.26 -19.67
C PRO A 10 18.62 -9.57 -18.48
N SER A 11 19.43 -9.10 -17.54
CA SER A 11 18.98 -8.16 -16.54
C SER A 11 18.43 -6.97 -17.31
N THR A 12 17.10 -6.85 -17.39
CA THR A 12 16.46 -5.66 -17.91
C THR A 12 16.85 -4.55 -16.96
N VAL A 13 17.94 -3.86 -17.27
CA VAL A 13 18.35 -2.63 -16.59
C VAL A 13 17.18 -1.68 -16.77
N THR A 14 16.31 -1.63 -15.77
CA THR A 14 15.17 -0.75 -15.71
C THR A 14 15.73 0.66 -15.76
N THR A 15 15.60 1.30 -16.93
CA THR A 15 16.06 2.66 -17.12
C THR A 15 15.34 3.54 -16.11
N ARG A 16 16.03 4.56 -15.56
CA ARG A 16 15.44 5.48 -14.56
C ARG A 16 14.04 6.01 -14.96
N PRO A 17 13.74 6.33 -16.23
CA PRO A 17 12.38 6.73 -16.64
C PRO A 17 11.29 5.68 -16.38
N GLY A 18 11.59 4.40 -16.57
CA GLY A 18 10.62 3.31 -16.33
C GLY A 18 10.23 3.19 -14.86
N PHE A 19 11.18 3.41 -13.95
CA PHE A 19 10.91 3.41 -12.51
C PHE A 19 9.97 4.55 -12.10
N TYR A 20 10.19 5.78 -12.57
CA TYR A 20 9.31 6.91 -12.23
C TYR A 20 7.90 6.74 -12.78
N MET A 21 7.76 6.19 -13.99
CA MET A 21 6.44 5.87 -14.53
C MET A 21 5.73 4.81 -13.68
N ALA A 22 6.46 3.77 -13.23
CA ALA A 22 5.89 2.77 -12.34
C ALA A 22 5.43 3.38 -11.01
N LEU A 23 6.21 4.30 -10.41
CA LEU A 23 5.79 5.02 -9.20
C LEU A 23 4.48 5.78 -9.43
N LEU A 24 4.37 6.52 -10.55
CA LEU A 24 3.15 7.23 -10.90
C LEU A 24 1.96 6.28 -11.05
N CYS A 25 2.14 5.17 -11.78
CA CYS A 25 1.10 4.16 -11.97
C CYS A 25 0.65 3.54 -10.64
N TYR A 26 1.59 3.21 -9.75
CA TYR A 26 1.24 2.68 -8.42
C TYR A 26 0.48 3.72 -7.60
N SER A 27 0.91 4.98 -7.58
CA SER A 27 0.20 6.05 -6.88
C SER A 27 -1.23 6.24 -7.40
N ILE A 28 -1.42 6.25 -8.72
CA ILE A 28 -2.75 6.33 -9.34
C ILE A 28 -3.60 5.11 -8.96
N ALA A 29 -3.06 3.90 -9.09
CA ALA A 29 -3.78 2.67 -8.76
C ALA A 29 -4.19 2.62 -7.29
N THR A 30 -3.32 3.04 -6.37
CA THR A 30 -3.61 3.14 -4.93
C THR A 30 -4.78 4.10 -4.68
N VAL A 31 -4.68 5.35 -5.15
CA VAL A 31 -5.73 6.35 -4.91
C VAL A 31 -7.05 5.96 -5.60
N ALA A 32 -7.02 5.64 -6.89
CA ALA A 32 -8.22 5.32 -7.64
C ALA A 32 -8.94 4.07 -7.10
N GLY A 33 -8.20 3.02 -6.75
CA GLY A 33 -8.80 1.82 -6.17
C GLY A 33 -9.35 2.06 -4.76
N ALA A 34 -8.66 2.84 -3.91
CA ALA A 34 -9.18 3.23 -2.61
C ALA A 34 -10.49 4.03 -2.73
N MET A 35 -10.54 5.03 -3.62
CA MET A 35 -11.75 5.81 -3.87
C MET A 35 -12.90 4.97 -4.42
N LEU A 36 -12.61 4.05 -5.33
CA LEU A 36 -13.62 3.13 -5.87
C LEU A 36 -14.20 2.23 -4.78
N ILE A 37 -13.36 1.67 -3.91
CA ILE A 37 -13.81 0.83 -2.79
C ILE A 37 -14.71 1.64 -1.85
N VAL A 38 -14.31 2.86 -1.49
CA VAL A 38 -15.13 3.75 -0.65
C VAL A 38 -16.48 4.04 -1.31
N ALA A 39 -16.49 4.38 -2.61
CA ALA A 39 -17.72 4.68 -3.34
C ALA A 39 -18.67 3.46 -3.41
N VAL A 40 -18.12 2.26 -3.65
CA VAL A 40 -18.89 1.01 -3.67
C VAL A 40 -19.46 0.69 -2.28
N LEU A 41 -18.65 0.79 -1.23
CA LEU A 41 -19.10 0.53 0.14
C LEU A 41 -20.17 1.52 0.58
N PHE A 42 -20.02 2.80 0.24
CA PHE A 42 -21.04 3.82 0.49
C PHE A 42 -22.34 3.47 -0.24
N THR A 43 -22.27 3.14 -1.53
CA THR A 43 -23.45 2.75 -2.32
C THR A 43 -24.16 1.52 -1.76
N ILE A 44 -23.41 0.51 -1.34
CA ILE A 44 -23.96 -0.70 -0.70
C ILE A 44 -24.62 -0.35 0.63
N ASN A 45 -23.98 0.49 1.45
CA ASN A 45 -24.55 0.92 2.72
C ASN A 45 -25.90 1.62 2.54
N GLU A 46 -25.98 2.57 1.60
CA GLU A 46 -27.23 3.31 1.30
C GLU A 46 -28.31 2.41 0.70
N LEU A 47 -27.94 1.49 -0.20
CA LEU A 47 -28.91 0.63 -0.88
C LEU A 47 -29.57 -0.38 0.06
N PHE A 48 -28.85 -0.83 1.09
CA PHE A 48 -29.27 -1.91 1.97
C PHE A 48 -29.49 -1.48 3.43
N ASP A 49 -29.33 -0.19 3.74
CA ASP A 49 -29.47 0.39 5.09
C ASP A 49 -28.68 -0.39 6.16
N LEU A 50 -27.41 -0.68 5.86
CA LEU A 50 -26.60 -1.61 6.66
C LEU A 50 -26.02 -0.99 7.93
N GLY A 51 -26.08 0.34 8.07
CA GLY A 51 -25.54 1.05 9.23
C GLY A 51 -24.02 0.87 9.43
N PHE A 52 -23.27 0.53 8.38
CA PHE A 52 -21.82 0.27 8.46
C PHE A 52 -20.96 1.53 8.49
N ILE A 53 -21.55 2.72 8.33
CA ILE A 53 -20.85 3.99 8.44
C ILE A 53 -21.33 4.67 9.72
N PRO A 54 -20.61 4.51 10.85
CA PRO A 54 -20.95 5.19 12.09
C PRO A 54 -20.81 6.70 11.90
N GLN A 55 -21.88 7.43 12.17
CA GLN A 55 -21.93 8.90 12.03
C GLN A 55 -21.13 9.62 13.14
N ASP A 56 -20.83 8.92 14.24
CA ASP A 56 -20.32 9.44 15.50
C ASP A 56 -18.78 9.47 15.61
N HIS A 57 -18.05 8.89 14.66
CA HIS A 57 -16.59 8.87 14.67
C HIS A 57 -15.91 10.12 14.07
N TYR A 58 -16.68 11.04 13.47
CA TYR A 58 -16.13 12.23 12.81
C TYR A 58 -16.08 13.48 13.69
N ASP A 59 -16.91 13.54 14.74
CA ASP A 59 -17.11 14.78 15.52
C ASP A 59 -15.91 15.17 16.42
N ASN A 60 -14.88 14.31 16.54
CA ASN A 60 -13.72 14.55 17.40
C ASN A 60 -12.35 14.39 16.70
N PHE A 61 -12.33 14.21 15.37
CA PHE A 61 -11.06 14.18 14.65
C PHE A 61 -10.56 15.62 14.52
N SER A 62 -9.48 15.99 15.20
CA SER A 62 -8.82 17.28 15.00
C SER A 62 -7.33 17.02 14.84
N LEU A 63 -6.81 17.30 13.65
CA LEU A 63 -5.40 17.12 13.35
C LEU A 63 -4.68 18.44 13.51
N ASN A 64 -3.72 18.48 14.43
CA ASN A 64 -2.74 19.56 14.44
C ASN A 64 -1.68 19.32 13.34
N ARG A 65 -0.81 20.32 13.11
CA ARG A 65 0.26 20.23 12.09
C ARG A 65 1.22 19.05 12.29
N TRP A 66 1.45 18.64 13.53
CA TRP A 66 2.32 17.52 13.86
C TRP A 66 1.63 16.18 13.63
N ASP A 67 0.32 16.08 13.92
CA ASP A 67 -0.47 14.89 13.61
C ASP A 67 -0.55 14.68 12.08
N THR A 68 -0.71 15.78 11.34
CA THR A 68 -0.71 15.77 9.86
C THR A 68 0.62 15.27 9.30
N LEU A 69 1.75 15.81 9.79
CA LEU A 69 3.07 15.35 9.37
C LEU A 69 3.31 13.88 9.76
N GLY A 70 2.86 13.51 10.96
CA GLY A 70 2.88 12.15 11.46
C GLY A 70 2.17 11.20 10.51
N TYR A 71 0.96 11.54 10.12
CA TYR A 71 0.10 10.72 9.25
C TYR A 71 0.60 10.64 7.80
N ILE A 72 1.06 11.76 7.23
CA ILE A 72 1.47 11.81 5.81
C ILE A 72 2.86 11.21 5.59
N VAL A 73 3.79 11.42 6.53
CA VAL A 73 5.21 11.12 6.29
C VAL A 73 5.74 10.08 7.26
N ILE A 74 5.60 10.31 8.56
CA ILE A 74 6.29 9.49 9.58
C ILE A 74 5.70 8.06 9.61
N ALA A 75 4.37 7.94 9.68
CA ALA A 75 3.69 6.66 9.70
C ALA A 75 3.98 5.84 8.42
N PRO A 76 3.81 6.37 7.19
CA PRO A 76 4.19 5.65 5.97
C PRO A 76 5.64 5.18 5.93
N ILE A 77 6.60 5.97 6.43
CA ILE A 77 8.01 5.57 6.49
C ILE A 77 8.18 4.33 7.41
N ILE A 78 7.62 4.40 8.61
CA ILE A 78 7.71 3.30 9.60
C ILE A 78 7.00 2.05 9.07
N GLU A 79 5.76 2.20 8.59
CA GLU A 79 4.97 1.09 8.07
C GLU A 79 5.62 0.44 6.86
N THR A 80 6.16 1.24 5.93
CA THR A 80 6.86 0.69 4.75
C THR A 80 8.13 -0.05 5.17
N TYR A 81 8.81 0.40 6.22
CA TYR A 81 9.98 -0.30 6.75
C TYR A 81 9.60 -1.65 7.38
N LEU A 82 8.52 -1.68 8.16
CA LEU A 82 7.98 -2.91 8.74
C LEU A 82 7.49 -3.88 7.65
N LEU A 83 6.79 -3.38 6.63
CA LEU A 83 6.39 -4.12 5.44
C LEU A 83 7.60 -4.77 4.75
N ALA A 84 8.65 -3.99 4.50
CA ALA A 84 9.88 -4.48 3.89
C ALA A 84 10.55 -5.57 4.73
N LEU A 85 10.54 -5.42 6.06
CA LEU A 85 11.08 -6.41 6.99
C LEU A 85 10.27 -7.72 6.95
N ILE A 86 8.94 -7.65 7.03
CA ILE A 86 8.05 -8.82 6.97
C ILE A 86 8.26 -9.57 5.65
N ILE A 87 8.32 -8.83 4.52
CA ILE A 87 8.56 -9.43 3.21
C ILE A 87 9.92 -10.14 3.18
N LYS A 88 10.99 -9.49 3.65
CA LYS A 88 12.33 -10.10 3.70
C LYS A 88 12.37 -11.35 4.58
N LEU A 89 11.69 -11.34 5.72
CA LEU A 89 11.60 -12.50 6.62
C LEU A 89 10.84 -13.66 5.94
N GLY A 90 9.72 -13.38 5.27
CA GLY A 90 8.97 -14.39 4.51
C GLY A 90 9.79 -15.01 3.39
N LEU A 91 10.51 -14.20 2.62
CA LEU A 91 11.42 -14.69 1.56
C LEU A 91 12.58 -15.51 2.16
N LYS A 92 13.16 -15.08 3.28
CA LYS A 92 14.21 -15.83 4.00
C LYS A 92 13.71 -17.17 4.54
N ALA A 93 12.43 -17.26 4.90
CA ALA A 93 11.77 -18.49 5.30
C ALA A 93 11.45 -19.44 4.11
N GLY A 94 11.85 -19.09 2.89
CA GLY A 94 11.66 -19.93 1.71
C GLY A 94 10.29 -19.81 1.05
N LEU A 95 9.47 -18.83 1.43
CA LEU A 95 8.19 -18.58 0.78
C LEU A 95 8.39 -17.95 -0.60
N THR A 96 7.49 -18.25 -1.53
CA THR A 96 7.49 -17.62 -2.85
C THR A 96 7.05 -16.16 -2.77
N PRO A 97 7.48 -15.28 -3.68
CA PRO A 97 7.06 -13.87 -3.70
C PRO A 97 5.54 -13.69 -3.64
N LEU A 98 4.79 -14.53 -4.36
CA LEU A 98 3.33 -14.52 -4.33
C LEU A 98 2.77 -14.81 -2.93
N LYS A 99 3.26 -15.87 -2.27
CA LYS A 99 2.80 -16.23 -0.92
C LYS A 99 3.14 -15.14 0.10
N VAL A 100 4.34 -14.57 0.00
CA VAL A 100 4.76 -13.46 0.87
C VAL A 100 3.90 -12.22 0.64
N GLY A 101 3.62 -11.87 -0.62
CA GLY A 101 2.75 -10.75 -0.98
C GLY A 101 1.35 -10.91 -0.39
N ILE A 102 0.69 -12.05 -0.62
CA ILE A 102 -0.63 -12.35 -0.07
C ILE A 102 -0.62 -12.27 1.46
N ALA A 103 0.34 -12.94 2.12
CA ALA A 103 0.41 -12.98 3.57
C ALA A 103 0.63 -11.59 4.18
N ASN A 104 1.55 -10.80 3.59
CA ASN A 104 1.85 -9.45 4.06
C ASN A 104 0.65 -8.52 3.87
N THR A 105 0.00 -8.55 2.71
CA THR A 105 -1.22 -7.79 2.44
C THR A 105 -2.33 -8.12 3.43
N LEU A 106 -2.61 -9.42 3.65
CA LEU A 106 -3.66 -9.84 4.58
C LEU A 106 -3.35 -9.41 6.00
N LEU A 107 -2.09 -9.56 6.44
CA LEU A 107 -1.66 -9.12 7.76
C LEU A 107 -1.97 -7.63 7.97
N TRP A 108 -1.58 -6.77 7.03
CA TRP A 108 -1.81 -5.33 7.15
C TRP A 108 -3.29 -4.95 7.08
N ALA A 109 -4.07 -5.62 6.22
CA ALA A 109 -5.52 -5.42 6.15
C ALA A 109 -6.22 -5.79 7.46
N ILE A 110 -5.81 -6.91 8.07
CA ILE A 110 -6.31 -7.34 9.38
C ILE A 110 -5.94 -6.30 10.44
N LEU A 111 -4.66 -5.93 10.56
CA LEU A 111 -4.20 -4.96 11.56
C LEU A 111 -4.95 -3.62 11.49
N HIS A 112 -5.20 -3.10 10.30
CA HIS A 112 -5.97 -1.86 10.12
C HIS A 112 -7.45 -2.04 10.46
N SER A 113 -8.04 -3.20 10.10
CA SER A 113 -9.43 -3.51 10.42
C SER A 113 -9.72 -3.70 11.91
N LEU A 114 -8.69 -4.03 12.71
CA LEU A 114 -8.83 -4.08 14.17
C LEU A 114 -9.05 -2.70 14.79
N ILE A 115 -8.58 -1.62 14.14
CA ILE A 115 -8.76 -0.23 14.59
C ILE A 115 -10.05 0.33 13.98
N ASN A 116 -10.24 0.14 12.67
CA ASN A 116 -11.45 0.55 11.96
C ASN A 116 -11.90 -0.58 11.03
N PRO A 117 -12.95 -1.34 11.38
CA PRO A 117 -13.42 -2.50 10.60
C PRO A 117 -13.70 -2.19 9.12
N THR A 118 -14.22 -1.00 8.83
CA THR A 118 -14.53 -0.57 7.44
C THR A 118 -13.29 -0.39 6.58
N SER A 119 -12.11 -0.22 7.19
CA SER A 119 -10.84 -0.03 6.50
C SER A 119 -10.27 -1.32 5.90
N PHE A 120 -10.84 -2.50 6.16
CA PHE A 120 -10.29 -3.78 5.73
C PHE A 120 -10.04 -3.84 4.22
N LEU A 121 -11.05 -3.54 3.40
CA LEU A 121 -10.95 -3.64 1.93
C LEU A 121 -10.02 -2.58 1.35
N GLY A 122 -10.08 -1.35 1.86
CA GLY A 122 -9.15 -0.28 1.46
C GLY A 122 -7.70 -0.66 1.77
N SER A 123 -7.44 -1.14 2.98
CA SER A 123 -6.12 -1.60 3.41
C SER A 123 -5.66 -2.82 2.59
N LEU A 124 -6.56 -3.76 2.32
CA LEU A 124 -6.27 -4.92 1.47
C LEU A 124 -5.79 -4.49 0.08
N TRP A 125 -6.46 -3.52 -0.55
CA TRP A 125 -6.05 -2.99 -1.84
C TRP A 125 -4.71 -2.25 -1.76
N ASN A 126 -4.58 -1.31 -0.83
CA ASN A 126 -3.41 -0.44 -0.74
C ASN A 126 -2.15 -1.25 -0.41
N PHE A 127 -2.21 -2.12 0.60
CA PHE A 127 -1.09 -2.97 0.96
C PHE A 127 -0.80 -4.06 -0.08
N SER A 128 -1.75 -4.42 -0.95
CA SER A 128 -1.45 -5.21 -2.16
C SER A 128 -0.52 -4.45 -3.08
N VAL A 129 -0.89 -3.21 -3.46
CA VAL A 129 -0.06 -2.38 -4.34
C VAL A 129 1.33 -2.16 -3.73
N PHE A 130 1.40 -1.86 -2.43
CA PHE A 130 2.69 -1.64 -1.75
C PHE A 130 3.55 -2.91 -1.69
N SER A 131 2.96 -4.05 -1.32
CA SER A 131 3.70 -5.31 -1.19
C SER A 131 4.23 -5.81 -2.54
N TYR A 132 3.40 -5.77 -3.58
CA TYR A 132 3.80 -6.24 -4.90
C TYR A 132 4.70 -5.23 -5.62
N GLY A 133 4.50 -3.92 -5.41
CA GLY A 133 5.44 -2.89 -5.86
C GLY A 133 6.81 -3.10 -5.24
N TYR A 134 6.88 -3.31 -3.91
CA TYR A 134 8.14 -3.64 -3.23
C TYR A 134 8.79 -4.91 -3.79
N LEU A 135 8.03 -6.02 -3.88
CA LEU A 135 8.54 -7.30 -4.38
C LEU A 135 9.05 -7.22 -5.83
N HIS A 136 8.37 -6.48 -6.69
CA HIS A 136 8.74 -6.32 -8.10
C HIS A 136 10.11 -5.67 -8.26
N TRP A 137 10.39 -4.62 -7.48
CA TRP A 137 11.64 -3.87 -7.56
C TRP A 137 12.74 -4.39 -6.62
N LEU A 138 12.45 -5.41 -5.82
CA LEU A 138 13.39 -5.94 -4.82
C LEU A 138 14.62 -6.60 -5.46
N SER A 139 14.45 -7.24 -6.62
CA SER A 139 15.56 -7.83 -7.39
C SER A 139 16.52 -6.78 -7.93
N ASP A 140 16.02 -5.57 -8.21
CA ASP A 140 16.80 -4.50 -8.82
C ASP A 140 17.53 -3.70 -7.74
N SER A 141 16.81 -3.26 -6.70
CA SER A 141 17.39 -2.50 -5.59
C SER A 141 16.44 -2.40 -4.41
N PHE A 142 16.98 -2.54 -3.20
CA PHE A 142 16.24 -2.24 -1.97
C PHE A 142 15.69 -0.80 -1.97
N LYS A 143 16.43 0.17 -2.51
CA LYS A 143 15.98 1.57 -2.55
C LYS A 143 14.78 1.75 -3.48
N GLN A 144 14.81 1.13 -4.66
CA GLN A 144 13.69 1.18 -5.60
C GLN A 144 12.47 0.46 -5.06
N ALA A 145 12.64 -0.73 -4.46
CA ALA A 145 11.58 -1.45 -3.77
C ALA A 145 10.93 -0.65 -2.66
N TYR A 146 11.74 -0.04 -1.79
CA TYR A 146 11.25 0.77 -0.69
C TYR A 146 10.46 1.98 -1.18
N LEU A 147 10.96 2.68 -2.20
CA LEU A 147 10.26 3.82 -2.81
C LEU A 147 8.99 3.40 -3.57
N ALA A 148 8.98 2.22 -4.20
CA ALA A 148 7.81 1.68 -4.88
C ALA A 148 6.63 1.39 -3.94
N ALA A 149 6.89 1.18 -2.65
CA ALA A 149 5.87 1.09 -1.61
C ALA A 149 5.61 2.44 -0.93
N LEU A 150 6.66 3.18 -0.55
CA LEU A 150 6.54 4.40 0.23
C LEU A 150 5.83 5.53 -0.52
N VAL A 151 6.20 5.77 -1.78
CA VAL A 151 5.64 6.90 -2.55
C VAL A 151 4.12 6.79 -2.73
N PRO A 152 3.55 5.68 -3.23
CA PRO A 152 2.10 5.57 -3.32
C PRO A 152 1.40 5.62 -1.95
N HIS A 153 2.06 5.15 -0.88
CA HIS A 153 1.53 5.25 0.47
C HIS A 153 1.44 6.71 0.97
N VAL A 154 2.52 7.49 0.81
CA VAL A 154 2.52 8.92 1.15
C VAL A 154 1.48 9.68 0.32
N VAL A 155 1.34 9.36 -0.97
CA VAL A 155 0.36 10.00 -1.87
C VAL A 155 -1.07 9.70 -1.40
N LEU A 156 -1.37 8.46 -1.02
CA LEU A 156 -2.68 8.10 -0.47
C LEU A 156 -2.98 8.90 0.81
N ASN A 157 -2.07 8.91 1.78
CA ASN A 157 -2.30 9.62 3.04
C ASN A 157 -2.42 11.13 2.83
N SER A 158 -1.61 11.70 1.93
CA SER A 158 -1.75 13.10 1.51
C SER A 158 -3.13 13.37 0.92
N THR A 159 -3.63 12.47 0.07
CA THR A 159 -4.96 12.60 -0.54
C THR A 159 -6.06 12.59 0.52
N ILE A 160 -5.99 11.67 1.49
CA ILE A 160 -6.94 11.60 2.60
C ILE A 160 -6.96 12.92 3.39
N ILE A 161 -5.79 13.47 3.73
CA ILE A 161 -5.70 14.73 4.47
C ILE A 161 -6.22 15.91 3.65
N ILE A 162 -5.90 15.98 2.35
CA ILE A 162 -6.42 17.04 1.47
C ILE A 162 -7.94 16.99 1.42
N LEU A 163 -8.52 15.79 1.24
CA LEU A 163 -9.97 15.61 1.24
C LEU A 163 -10.59 15.99 2.59
N TYR A 164 -9.96 15.59 3.69
CA TYR A 164 -10.37 15.93 5.04
C TYR A 164 -10.46 17.46 5.24
N PHE A 165 -9.43 18.23 4.86
CA PHE A 165 -9.47 19.69 4.99
C PHE A 165 -10.33 20.40 3.93
N SER A 166 -10.69 19.72 2.83
CA SER A 166 -11.53 20.31 1.77
C SER A 166 -13.02 20.16 2.05
N PHE A 167 -13.41 19.16 2.84
CA PHE A 167 -14.81 18.77 3.05
C PHE A 167 -15.21 18.59 4.53
N GLY A 168 -14.26 18.65 5.46
CA GLY A 168 -14.48 18.60 6.91
C GLY A 168 -14.48 19.95 7.60
#